data_AF-A0A7X4CQ41-F1
#
_entry.id   AF-A0A7X4CQ41-F1
#
_cell.length_a   1.000
_cell.length_b   1.000
_cell.length_c   1.000
_cell.angle_alpha   90.00
_cell.angle_beta   90.00
_cell.angle_gamma   90.00
#
_symmetry.space_group_name_H-M   'P 1'
#
loop_
_entity.id
_entity.type
_entity.pdbx_description
1 polymer ?
#
loop_
_entity_poly.entity_id
_entity_poly.type
_entity_poly.pdbx_seq_one_letter_code
_entity_poly.pdbx_strand_id
1 'polypeptide(L)'
;MEEQIDIQQIKPPTSAKGFVGWLRENLFNTWYNSILTCVALLFLYFVFKDIIAWTFTEAKWNVIPANLQTFAIGRFPRDQVYRIWICLYILSGLLGLSAGVWRGIVQRWTIVVGSIFLVFLVIPIEIVQLPDTHLVSIEFRLN
;
A
#
# COMPACT_ATOMS: atom_id res chain seq x y z
N MET A 1 -36.34 31.55 49.19
CA MET A 1 -35.51 30.44 49.66
C MET A 1 -34.89 29.83 48.41
N GLU A 2 -33.82 30.46 47.92
CA GLU A 2 -33.11 29.98 46.73
C GLU A 2 -31.99 29.07 47.21
N GLU A 3 -32.11 27.79 46.87
CA GLU A 3 -31.15 26.76 47.21
C GLU A 3 -29.93 26.92 46.30
N GLN A 4 -28.83 27.45 46.83
CA GLN A 4 -27.56 27.50 46.11
C GLN A 4 -27.06 26.08 45.90
N ILE A 5 -27.19 25.60 44.66
CA ILE A 5 -26.56 24.36 44.20
C ILE A 5 -25.06 24.62 44.10
N ASP A 6 -24.32 24.15 45.11
CA ASP A 6 -22.86 24.14 45.13
C ASP A 6 -22.35 23.19 44.04
N ILE A 7 -22.15 23.73 42.85
CA ILE A 7 -21.42 23.09 41.76
C ILE A 7 -19.94 23.01 42.15
N GLN A 8 -19.63 22.05 43.03
CA GLN A 8 -18.28 21.59 43.30
C GLN A 8 -17.61 21.29 41.96
N GLN A 9 -16.74 22.19 41.50
CA GLN A 9 -15.92 21.96 40.32
C GLN A 9 -14.96 20.82 40.62
N ILE A 10 -15.32 19.61 40.19
CA ILE A 10 -14.40 18.49 40.11
C ILE A 10 -13.36 18.88 39.05
N LYS A 11 -12.22 19.41 39.49
CA LYS A 11 -11.07 19.63 38.62
C LYS A 11 -10.78 18.29 37.94
N PRO A 12 -10.71 18.23 36.60
CA PRO A 12 -10.49 16.96 35.90
C PRO A 12 -9.26 16.29 36.51
N PRO A 13 -9.35 15.00 36.88
CA PRO A 13 -8.23 14.32 37.50
C PRO A 13 -7.04 14.51 36.57
N THR A 14 -6.00 15.19 37.06
CA THR A 14 -4.79 15.43 36.29
C THR A 14 -4.06 14.10 36.13
N SER A 15 -4.55 13.25 35.22
CA SER A 15 -3.79 12.14 34.67
C SER A 15 -2.77 12.72 33.69
N ALA A 16 -1.91 13.58 34.20
CA ALA A 16 -0.74 14.09 33.49
C ALA A 16 0.42 13.10 33.66
N LYS A 17 0.13 11.79 33.54
CA LYS A 17 1.19 10.79 33.46
C LYS A 17 1.83 10.95 32.08
N GLY A 18 2.99 11.61 32.03
CA GLY A 18 3.79 11.69 30.80
C GLY A 18 4.15 10.29 30.27
N PHE A 19 4.64 10.19 29.04
CA PHE A 19 4.93 8.90 28.37
C PHE A 19 5.66 7.89 29.27
N VAL A 20 6.72 8.32 29.97
CA VAL A 20 7.49 7.46 30.89
C VAL A 20 6.65 6.99 32.10
N GLY A 21 5.80 7.85 32.65
CA GLY A 21 4.89 7.51 33.75
C GLY A 21 3.80 6.53 33.32
N TRP A 22 3.33 6.63 32.07
CA TRP A 22 2.43 5.64 31.48
C TRP A 22 3.11 4.29 31.28
N LEU A 23 4.36 4.25 30.77
CA LEU A 23 5.09 2.99 30.59
C LEU A 23 5.28 2.25 31.91
N ARG A 24 5.69 2.96 32.97
CA ARG A 24 5.89 2.34 34.28
C ARG A 24 4.60 1.74 34.84
N GLU A 25 3.48 2.45 34.71
CA GLU A 25 2.18 1.99 35.20
C GLU A 25 1.64 0.79 34.43
N ASN A 26 1.87 0.73 33.11
CA ASN A 26 1.25 -0.30 32.27
C ASN A 26 2.14 -1.52 32.03
N LEU A 27 3.46 -1.34 31.89
CA LEU A 27 4.41 -2.42 31.61
C LEU A 27 5.16 -2.91 32.85
N PHE A 28 5.42 -2.03 33.82
CA PHE A 28 6.26 -2.33 34.98
C PHE A 28 5.53 -2.19 36.32
N ASN A 29 4.20 -2.39 36.33
CA ASN A 29 3.37 -2.21 37.53
C ASN A 29 3.76 -3.19 38.66
N THR A 30 4.12 -4.42 38.28
CA THR A 30 4.45 -5.50 39.21
C THR A 30 5.77 -6.15 38.84
N TRP A 31 6.33 -6.95 39.76
CA TRP A 31 7.59 -7.66 39.54
C TRP A 31 7.47 -8.70 38.42
N TYR A 32 6.33 -9.42 38.34
CA TYR A 32 6.11 -10.40 37.27
C TYR A 32 5.92 -9.72 35.91
N ASN A 33 5.22 -8.57 35.85
CA ASN A 33 5.09 -7.78 34.62
C ASN A 33 6.45 -7.24 34.15
N SER A 34 7.33 -6.88 35.09
CA SER A 34 8.70 -6.46 34.77
C SER A 34 9.51 -7.58 34.13
N ILE A 35 9.43 -8.80 34.68
CA ILE A 35 10.10 -9.98 34.09
C ILE A 35 9.50 -10.30 32.72
N LEU A 36 8.16 -10.33 32.61
CA LEU A 36 7.47 -10.61 31.36
C LEU A 36 7.85 -9.61 30.27
N THR A 37 7.93 -8.32 30.61
CA THR A 37 8.35 -7.26 29.70
C THR A 37 9.79 -7.45 29.26
N CYS A 38 10.69 -7.81 30.17
CA CYS A 38 12.09 -8.07 29.83
C CYS A 38 12.23 -9.28 28.88
N VAL A 39 11.51 -10.37 29.15
CA VAL A 39 11.47 -11.55 28.27
C VAL A 39 10.86 -11.20 26.91
N ALA A 40 9.78 -10.43 26.88
CA ALA A 40 9.15 -9.97 25.64
C ALA A 40 10.09 -9.10 24.80
N LEU A 41 10.86 -8.21 25.42
CA LEU A 41 11.87 -7.40 24.74
C LEU A 41 13.01 -8.25 24.17
N LEU A 42 13.50 -9.24 24.91
CA LEU A 42 14.48 -10.21 24.43
C LEU A 42 13.96 -10.99 23.22
N PHE A 43 12.73 -11.50 23.31
CA PHE A 43 12.07 -12.19 22.21
C PHE A 43 11.94 -11.29 20.98
N LEU A 44 11.45 -10.05 21.17
CA LEU A 44 11.34 -9.05 20.10
C LEU A 44 12.70 -8.81 19.45
N TYR A 45 13.75 -8.67 20.25
CA TYR A 45 15.11 -8.44 19.74
C TYR A 45 15.56 -9.56 18.79
N PHE A 46 15.37 -10.83 19.17
CA PHE A 46 15.73 -11.94 18.30
C PHE A 46 14.92 -11.96 17.00
N VAL A 47 13.61 -11.75 17.07
CA VAL A 47 12.73 -11.70 15.90
C VAL A 47 13.11 -10.54 14.96
N PHE A 48 13.29 -9.34 15.51
CA PHE A 48 13.63 -8.15 14.72
C PHE A 48 15.03 -8.25 14.12
N LYS A 49 16.00 -8.84 14.82
CA LYS A 49 17.34 -9.04 14.28
C LYS A 49 17.31 -9.79 12.95
N ASP A 50 16.59 -10.91 12.90
CA ASP A 50 16.52 -11.74 11.70
C ASP A 50 15.71 -11.07 10.58
N ILE A 51 14.60 -10.40 10.92
CA ILE A 51 13.80 -9.63 9.96
C ILE A 51 14.62 -8.51 9.33
N ILE A 52 15.34 -7.74 10.15
CA ILE A 52 16.17 -6.61 9.69
C ILE A 52 17.30 -7.13 8.81
N ALA A 53 18.02 -8.18 9.25
CA ALA A 53 19.07 -8.79 8.44
C ALA A 53 18.52 -9.20 7.06
N TRP A 54 17.46 -10.02 7.02
CA TRP A 54 16.82 -10.45 5.78
C TRP A 54 16.40 -9.27 4.90
N THR A 55 15.76 -8.25 5.48
CA THR A 55 15.28 -7.05 4.78
C THR A 55 16.42 -6.33 4.06
N PHE A 56 17.61 -6.26 4.64
CA PHE A 56 18.73 -5.51 4.06
C PHE A 56 19.72 -6.38 3.26
N THR A 57 19.81 -7.69 3.52
CA THR A 57 20.80 -8.55 2.86
C THR A 57 20.22 -9.48 1.81
N GLU A 58 19.02 -10.05 2.05
CA GLU A 58 18.46 -11.12 1.22
C GLU A 58 17.24 -10.68 0.40
N ALA A 59 16.47 -9.72 0.93
CA ALA A 59 15.24 -9.28 0.30
C ALA A 59 15.52 -8.60 -1.05
N LYS A 60 14.98 -9.19 -2.11
CA LYS A 60 15.11 -8.70 -3.49
C LYS A 60 14.05 -7.63 -3.78
N TRP A 61 14.17 -6.45 -3.20
CA TRP A 61 13.20 -5.35 -3.37
C TRP A 61 12.90 -4.98 -4.82
N ASN A 62 13.86 -5.22 -5.74
CA ASN A 62 13.70 -4.92 -7.16
C ASN A 62 12.59 -5.75 -7.86
N VAL A 63 12.19 -6.90 -7.31
CA VAL A 63 11.13 -7.72 -7.93
C VAL A 63 9.75 -7.05 -7.84
N ILE A 64 9.54 -6.15 -6.88
CA ILE A 64 8.26 -5.47 -6.66
C ILE A 64 7.98 -4.47 -7.78
N PRO A 65 8.84 -3.46 -8.04
CA PRO A 65 8.63 -2.56 -9.16
C PRO A 65 8.78 -3.26 -10.51
N ALA A 66 9.71 -4.22 -10.65
CA ALA A 66 9.91 -4.93 -11.91
C ALA A 66 8.69 -5.75 -12.35
N ASN A 67 7.88 -6.24 -11.40
CA ASN A 67 6.70 -7.06 -11.68
C ASN A 67 5.39 -6.42 -11.18
N LEU A 68 5.36 -5.11 -10.97
CA LEU A 68 4.16 -4.37 -10.54
C LEU A 68 2.95 -4.66 -11.45
N GLN A 69 3.21 -4.77 -12.76
CA GLN A 69 2.22 -5.18 -13.76
C GLN A 69 1.61 -6.56 -13.44
N THR A 70 2.43 -7.55 -13.06
CA THR A 70 1.98 -8.90 -12.69
C THR A 70 1.18 -8.91 -11.39
N PHE A 71 1.52 -8.04 -10.44
CA PHE A 71 0.72 -7.89 -9.21
C PHE A 71 -0.62 -7.21 -9.47
N ALA A 72 -0.65 -6.21 -10.35
CA ALA A 72 -1.86 -5.46 -10.67
C ALA A 72 -2.84 -6.25 -11.57
N ILE A 73 -2.32 -7.07 -12.48
CA ILE A 73 -3.11 -7.78 -13.50
C ILE A 73 -3.21 -9.29 -13.21
N GLY A 74 -2.42 -9.80 -12.26
CA GLY A 74 -2.38 -11.22 -11.91
C GLY A 74 -1.61 -12.06 -12.94
N ARG A 75 -1.98 -13.34 -13.09
CA ARG A 75 -1.32 -14.30 -14.00
C ARG A 75 -1.68 -14.13 -15.48
N PHE A 76 -2.19 -12.97 -15.89
CA PHE A 76 -2.57 -12.74 -17.28
C PHE A 76 -1.32 -12.69 -18.15
N PRO A 77 -1.24 -13.45 -19.26
CA PRO A 77 -0.05 -13.45 -20.08
C PRO A 77 0.12 -12.08 -20.74
N ARG A 78 1.36 -11.57 -20.74
CA ARG A 78 1.67 -10.16 -21.10
C ARG A 78 1.27 -9.79 -22.52
N ASP A 79 1.26 -10.79 -23.41
CA ASP A 79 0.81 -10.70 -24.80
C ASP A 79 -0.70 -10.41 -24.95
N GLN A 80 -1.51 -10.71 -23.94
CA GLN A 80 -2.97 -10.52 -23.99
C GLN A 80 -3.45 -9.32 -23.17
N VAL A 81 -2.54 -8.60 -22.49
CA VAL A 81 -2.88 -7.43 -21.66
C VAL A 81 -3.58 -6.33 -22.45
N TYR A 82 -3.34 -6.23 -23.77
CA TYR A 82 -4.04 -5.29 -24.66
C TYR A 82 -5.56 -5.44 -24.63
N ARG A 83 -6.09 -6.65 -24.34
CA ARG A 83 -7.55 -6.90 -24.25
C ARG A 83 -8.20 -6.10 -23.12
N ILE A 84 -7.50 -6.02 -21.99
CA ILE A 84 -7.96 -5.28 -20.81
C ILE A 84 -8.04 -3.79 -21.14
N TRP A 85 -7.01 -3.27 -21.83
CA TRP A 85 -6.99 -1.89 -22.30
C TRP A 85 -8.11 -1.60 -23.30
N ILE A 86 -8.35 -2.48 -24.28
CA ILE A 86 -9.46 -2.34 -25.24
C ILE A 86 -10.80 -2.27 -24.49
N CYS A 87 -11.05 -3.16 -23.53
CA CYS A 87 -12.28 -3.13 -22.74
C CYS A 87 -12.43 -1.80 -21.99
N LEU A 88 -11.36 -1.30 -21.38
CA LEU A 88 -11.36 -0.01 -20.67
C LEU A 88 -11.62 1.17 -21.62
N TYR A 89 -11.02 1.17 -22.81
CA TYR A 89 -11.26 2.21 -23.82
C TYR A 89 -12.70 2.19 -24.34
N ILE A 90 -13.25 0.99 -24.61
CA ILE A 90 -14.65 0.83 -25.02
C ILE A 90 -15.58 1.32 -23.91
N LEU A 91 -15.37 0.88 -22.66
CA LEU A 91 -16.15 1.33 -21.51
C LEU A 91 -16.05 2.85 -21.33
N SER A 92 -14.85 3.42 -21.41
CA SER A 92 -14.62 4.86 -21.30
C SER A 92 -15.33 5.63 -22.42
N GLY A 93 -15.26 5.14 -23.67
CA GLY A 93 -15.97 5.73 -24.80
C GLY A 93 -17.50 5.67 -24.65
N LEU A 94 -18.04 4.53 -24.21
CA LEU A 94 -19.48 4.38 -23.94
C LEU A 94 -19.94 5.30 -22.82
N LEU A 95 -19.17 5.40 -21.73
CA LEU A 95 -19.45 6.34 -20.65
C LEU A 95 -19.36 7.80 -21.12
N GLY A 96 -18.43 8.11 -22.01
CA GLY A 96 -18.30 9.41 -22.67
C GLY A 96 -19.53 9.78 -23.49
N LEU A 97 -19.98 8.86 -24.35
CA LEU A 97 -21.19 9.04 -25.14
C LEU A 97 -22.44 9.14 -24.26
N SER A 98 -22.54 8.32 -23.21
CA SER A 98 -23.64 8.36 -22.23
C SER A 98 -23.68 9.67 -21.46
N ALA A 99 -22.53 10.16 -20.99
CA ALA A 99 -22.40 11.45 -20.31
C ALA A 99 -22.68 12.64 -21.24
N GLY A 100 -22.47 12.49 -22.55
CA GLY A 100 -22.82 13.49 -23.56
C GLY A 100 -24.33 13.71 -23.70
N VAL A 101 -25.14 12.68 -23.40
CA VAL A 101 -26.61 12.77 -23.44
C VAL A 101 -27.15 13.50 -22.19
N TRP A 102 -26.57 13.26 -21.01
CA TRP A 102 -27.02 13.81 -19.72
C TRP A 102 -26.14 14.98 -19.23
N ARG A 103 -25.88 15.96 -20.12
CA ARG A 103 -25.02 17.14 -19.89
C ARG A 103 -25.10 17.67 -18.45
N GLY A 104 -23.95 17.78 -17.77
CA GLY A 104 -23.88 18.15 -16.35
C GLY A 104 -22.54 17.81 -15.68
N ILE A 105 -22.56 17.53 -14.37
CA ILE A 105 -21.36 17.20 -13.58
C ILE A 105 -20.66 15.93 -14.09
N VAL A 106 -21.44 14.95 -14.58
CA VAL A 106 -20.95 13.67 -15.10
C VAL A 106 -20.05 13.88 -16.32
N GLN A 107 -20.43 14.80 -17.23
CA GLN A 107 -19.65 15.10 -18.43
C GLN A 107 -18.25 15.65 -18.12
N ARG A 108 -18.10 16.44 -17.04
CA ARG A 108 -16.78 16.98 -16.64
C ARG A 108 -15.84 15.87 -16.15
N TRP A 109 -16.35 14.97 -15.31
CA TRP A 109 -15.58 13.83 -14.82
C TRP A 109 -15.20 12.88 -15.95
N THR A 110 -16.10 12.63 -16.91
CA THR A 110 -15.81 11.74 -18.03
C THR A 110 -14.80 12.34 -19.00
N ILE A 111 -14.79 13.66 -19.23
CA ILE A 111 -13.77 14.31 -20.06
C ILE A 111 -12.38 14.21 -19.40
N VAL A 112 -12.29 14.41 -18.08
CA VAL A 112 -11.03 14.27 -17.32
C VAL A 112 -10.53 12.83 -17.35
N VAL A 113 -11.41 11.85 -17.14
CA VAL A 113 -11.02 10.43 -17.20
C VAL A 113 -10.63 10.05 -18.63
N GLY A 114 -11.40 10.45 -19.63
CA GLY A 114 -11.13 10.17 -21.04
C GLY A 114 -9.83 10.79 -21.53
N SER A 115 -9.47 12.00 -21.07
CA SER A 115 -8.20 12.64 -21.43
C SER A 115 -6.99 11.92 -20.84
N ILE A 116 -7.10 11.40 -19.61
CA ILE A 116 -6.07 10.55 -19.01
C ILE A 116 -5.85 9.30 -19.88
N PHE A 117 -6.92 8.61 -20.28
CA PHE A 117 -6.82 7.43 -21.15
C PHE A 117 -6.25 7.76 -22.54
N LEU A 118 -6.55 8.94 -23.10
CA LEU A 118 -5.98 9.40 -24.37
C LEU A 118 -4.47 9.64 -24.25
N VAL A 119 -4.00 10.24 -23.15
CA VAL A 119 -2.56 10.40 -22.88
C VAL A 119 -1.87 9.04 -22.77
N PHE A 120 -2.48 8.06 -22.10
CA PHE A 120 -1.96 6.70 -22.02
C PHE A 120 -1.92 5.97 -23.37
N LEU A 121 -2.79 6.32 -24.32
CA LEU A 121 -2.78 5.76 -25.67
C LEU A 121 -1.61 6.27 -26.52
N VAL A 122 -1.12 7.48 -26.24
CA VAL A 122 0.03 8.08 -26.95
C VAL A 122 1.37 7.56 -26.42
N ILE A 123 1.41 7.04 -25.19
CA ILE A 123 2.63 6.44 -24.64
C ILE A 123 2.85 5.09 -25.32
N PRO A 124 3.94 4.89 -26.09
CA PRO A 124 4.25 3.60 -26.67
C PRO A 124 4.50 2.60 -25.53
N ILE A 125 3.72 1.50 -25.53
CA ILE A 125 3.81 0.37 -24.58
C ILE A 125 5.13 -0.42 -24.72
N GLU A 126 6.10 0.10 -25.47
CA GLU A 126 7.39 -0.53 -25.78
C GLU A 126 8.31 -0.71 -24.56
N ILE A 127 7.93 -0.25 -23.37
CA ILE A 127 8.71 -0.40 -22.12
C ILE A 127 8.77 -1.84 -21.56
N VAL A 128 8.23 -2.87 -22.25
CA VAL A 128 8.22 -4.27 -21.77
C VAL A 128 8.59 -5.30 -22.85
N GLN A 129 9.71 -5.12 -23.56
CA GLN A 129 10.47 -6.14 -24.33
C GLN A 129 11.89 -5.56 -24.51
N LEU A 130 13.04 -6.13 -24.10
CA LEU A 130 13.62 -7.48 -24.26
C LEU A 130 14.68 -7.75 -23.15
N PRO A 131 14.92 -9.01 -22.76
CA PRO A 131 16.15 -9.65 -23.25
C PRO A 131 15.80 -10.83 -24.15
N ASP A 132 16.35 -10.85 -25.36
CA ASP A 132 16.23 -11.96 -26.30
C ASP A 132 16.64 -13.28 -25.63
N THR A 133 15.65 -14.11 -25.31
CA THR A 133 15.83 -15.49 -24.84
C THR A 133 16.45 -16.41 -25.91
N HIS A 134 16.79 -15.87 -27.08
CA HIS A 134 17.47 -16.58 -28.15
C HIS A 134 18.98 -16.72 -27.95
N LEU A 135 19.61 -15.97 -27.03
CA LEU A 135 21.06 -16.07 -26.80
C LEU A 135 21.44 -17.11 -25.72
N VAL A 136 20.51 -17.47 -24.82
CA VAL A 136 20.76 -18.44 -23.73
C VAL A 136 20.65 -19.90 -24.22
N SER A 137 19.89 -20.15 -25.28
CA SER A 137 19.70 -21.51 -25.82
C SER A 137 20.86 -21.99 -26.71
N ILE A 138 21.76 -21.09 -27.14
CA ILE A 138 22.92 -21.43 -27.96
C ILE A 138 24.10 -21.89 -27.09
N GLU A 139 24.34 -21.25 -25.94
CA GLU A 139 25.47 -21.63 -25.06
C GLU A 139 25.26 -22.99 -24.38
N PHE A 140 24.03 -23.38 -24.04
CA PHE A 140 23.74 -24.68 -23.42
C PHE A 140 23.87 -25.89 -24.37
N ARG A 141 23.98 -25.68 -25.69
CA ARG A 141 24.11 -26.76 -26.68
C ARG A 141 25.58 -27.10 -26.98
N LEU A 142 26.53 -26.31 -26.51
CA LEU A 142 27.95 -26.44 -26.83
C LEU A 142 28.83 -26.96 -25.67
N ASN A 143 28.23 -27.43 -24.59
CA ASN A 143 28.91 -28.10 -23.47
C ASN A 143 28.21 -29.41 -23.08
#